data_AF-A0A650CXZ8-F1
#
_entry.id   AF-A0A650CXZ8-F1
#
_cell.length_a   1.000
_cell.length_b   1.000
_cell.length_c   1.000
_cell.angle_alpha   90.00
_cell.angle_beta   90.00
_cell.angle_gamma   90.00
#
_symmetry.space_group_name_H-M   'P 1'
#
loop_
_entity.id
_entity.type
_entity.pdbx_description
1 polymer ?
#
loop_
_entity_poly.entity_id
_entity_poly.type
_entity_poly.pdbx_seq_one_letter_code
_entity_poly.pdbx_strand_id
1 'polypeptide(L)'
;MVKIILHYPDDTPAGYVIYQNGMSKVYDENGNLLFEVEGVFPPIPSKVNYSWIDTILEKGLPDGRKRFILYVASRYLVNVKNLNEDEALEKLKEFYYKTGSGKIYDAWIRSVIKGVKTKGLRPPSLKKLQEKDPELYEEIRRVLG
;
A
#
# COMPACT_ATOMS: atom_id res chain seq x y z
N MET A 1 10.50 -7.71 25.81
CA MET A 1 10.75 -9.01 25.15
C MET A 1 9.42 -9.72 25.02
N VAL A 2 9.01 -10.10 23.81
CA VAL A 2 7.75 -10.83 23.56
C VAL A 2 8.10 -12.16 22.92
N LYS A 3 7.57 -13.27 23.46
CA LYS A 3 7.70 -14.61 22.86
C LYS A 3 6.39 -14.98 22.15
N ILE A 4 6.47 -15.34 20.88
CA ILE A 4 5.32 -15.73 20.05
C ILE A 4 5.52 -17.19 19.63
N ILE A 5 4.52 -18.05 19.85
CA ILE A 5 4.59 -19.45 19.41
C ILE A 5 4.08 -19.54 17.97
N LEU A 6 4.85 -20.20 17.11
CA LEU A 6 4.49 -20.43 15.72
C LEU A 6 3.81 -21.80 15.59
N HIS A 7 2.84 -21.87 14.71
CA HIS A 7 2.18 -23.12 14.33
C HIS A 7 2.15 -23.22 12.79
N TYR A 8 2.25 -24.44 12.27
CA TYR A 8 1.98 -24.74 10.87
C TYR A 8 0.47 -24.62 10.58
N PRO A 9 0.05 -24.61 9.29
CA PRO A 9 -1.38 -24.52 8.94
C PRO A 9 -2.26 -25.66 9.47
N ASP A 10 -1.65 -26.80 9.84
CA ASP A 10 -2.31 -27.94 10.48
C ASP A 10 -2.31 -27.84 12.02
N ASP A 11 -1.95 -26.67 12.57
CA ASP A 11 -1.87 -26.35 14.00
C ASP A 11 -0.77 -27.09 14.77
N THR A 12 0.15 -27.78 14.07
CA THR A 12 1.32 -28.39 14.72
C THR A 12 2.37 -27.31 15.08
N PRO A 13 3.14 -27.47 16.17
CA PRO A 13 4.15 -26.49 16.57
C PRO A 13 5.21 -26.28 15.49
N ALA A 14 5.51 -25.02 15.17
CA ALA A 14 6.52 -24.62 14.18
C ALA A 14 7.70 -23.85 14.80
N GLY A 15 7.84 -23.92 16.13
CA GLY A 15 8.86 -23.19 16.90
C GLY A 15 8.35 -21.89 17.50
N TYR A 16 9.22 -20.88 17.64
CA TYR A 16 8.86 -19.63 18.30
C TYR A 16 9.69 -18.43 17.84
N VAL A 17 9.17 -17.24 18.12
CA VAL A 17 9.83 -15.95 17.85
C VAL A 17 10.11 -15.24 19.16
N ILE A 18 11.29 -14.64 19.27
CA ILE A 18 11.60 -13.64 20.30
C ILE A 18 11.69 -12.27 19.64
N TYR A 19 10.77 -11.37 20.00
CA TYR A 19 10.78 -9.99 19.56
C TYR A 19 11.34 -9.06 20.64
N GLN A 20 12.40 -8.32 20.29
CA GLN A 20 13.08 -7.37 21.16
C GLN A 20 13.75 -6.26 20.34
N ASN A 21 13.62 -5.00 20.79
CA ASN A 21 14.29 -3.84 20.20
C ASN A 21 14.10 -3.69 18.68
N GLY A 22 12.89 -3.97 18.18
CA GLY A 22 12.60 -3.86 16.74
C GLY A 22 13.04 -5.06 15.90
N MET A 23 13.64 -6.09 16.50
CA MET A 23 14.12 -7.28 15.80
C MET A 23 13.36 -8.52 16.27
N SER A 24 13.00 -9.40 15.34
CA SER A 24 12.48 -10.73 15.60
C SER A 24 13.54 -11.78 15.31
N LYS A 25 13.82 -12.65 16.29
CA LYS A 25 14.64 -13.85 16.13
C LYS A 25 13.73 -15.07 16.07
N VAL A 26 13.81 -15.85 15.00
CA VAL A 26 12.91 -16.98 14.74
C VAL A 26 13.67 -18.29 14.98
N TYR A 27 13.08 -19.17 15.77
CA TYR A 27 13.65 -20.44 16.19
C TYR A 27 12.76 -21.60 15.73
N ASP A 28 13.37 -22.73 15.41
CA ASP A 28 12.67 -23.99 15.17
C ASP A 28 12.15 -24.62 16.49
N GLU A 29 11.53 -25.78 16.35
CA GLU A 29 10.98 -26.59 17.46
C GLU A 29 12.06 -27.06 18.46
N ASN A 30 13.30 -27.22 17.99
CA ASN A 30 14.44 -27.67 18.78
C ASN A 30 15.21 -26.50 19.44
N GLY A 31 14.83 -25.25 19.15
CA GLY A 31 15.51 -24.06 19.65
C GLY A 31 16.71 -23.60 18.80
N ASN A 32 16.89 -24.14 17.59
CA ASN A 32 17.88 -23.65 16.65
C ASN A 32 17.39 -22.34 16.01
N LEU A 33 18.27 -21.34 15.92
CA LEU A 33 17.97 -20.09 15.22
C LEU A 33 17.85 -20.36 13.72
N LEU A 34 16.71 -20.01 13.13
CA LEU A 34 16.47 -20.10 11.69
C LEU A 34 16.89 -18.82 10.97
N PHE A 35 16.40 -17.67 11.41
CA PHE A 35 16.72 -16.37 10.83
C PHE A 35 16.37 -15.21 11.77
N GLU A 36 16.85 -14.01 11.42
CA GLU A 36 16.52 -12.74 12.08
C GLU A 36 15.90 -11.77 11.08
N VAL A 37 14.90 -10.99 11.51
CA VAL A 37 14.22 -10.02 10.66
C VAL A 37 13.86 -8.76 11.44
N GLU A 38 13.91 -7.61 10.76
CA GLU A 38 13.42 -6.34 11.31
C GLU A 38 11.89 -6.35 11.38
N GLY A 39 11.33 -5.89 12.49
CA GLY A 39 9.90 -5.87 12.76
C GLY A 39 9.38 -7.14 13.46
N VAL A 40 8.06 -7.28 13.50
CA VAL A 40 7.35 -8.39 14.15
C VAL A 40 7.16 -9.55 13.17
N PHE A 41 7.50 -10.77 13.59
CA PHE A 41 7.24 -12.00 12.85
C PHE A 41 6.31 -12.95 13.65
N PRO A 42 5.32 -13.61 13.02
CA PRO A 42 4.92 -13.45 11.62
C PRO A 42 4.35 -12.04 11.40
N PRO A 43 4.44 -11.49 10.17
CA PRO A 43 3.90 -10.17 9.90
C PRO A 43 2.40 -10.16 10.19
N ILE A 44 1.97 -9.22 11.02
CA ILE A 44 0.55 -9.06 11.36
C ILE A 44 -0.19 -8.70 10.06
N PRO A 45 -1.18 -9.49 9.61
CA PRO A 45 -1.91 -9.18 8.40
C PRO A 45 -2.53 -7.79 8.51
N SER A 46 -2.25 -6.93 7.53
CA SER A 46 -2.91 -5.63 7.41
C SER A 46 -4.41 -5.85 7.26
N LYS A 47 -5.22 -5.34 8.20
CA LYS A 47 -6.69 -5.31 8.07
C LYS A 47 -7.16 -4.39 6.94
N VAL A 48 -6.29 -3.54 6.41
CA VAL A 48 -6.65 -2.54 5.40
C VAL A 48 -6.53 -3.16 4.01
N ASN A 49 -7.67 -3.28 3.33
CA ASN A 49 -7.73 -3.74 1.95
C ASN A 49 -7.60 -2.56 0.97
N TYR A 50 -6.54 -2.57 0.17
CA TYR A 50 -6.29 -1.59 -0.88
C TYR A 50 -6.52 -2.12 -2.30
N SER A 51 -7.05 -3.34 -2.47
CA SER A 51 -7.26 -3.97 -3.79
C SER A 51 -8.10 -3.11 -4.73
N TRP A 52 -9.03 -2.32 -4.18
CA TRP A 52 -9.83 -1.38 -4.96
C TRP A 52 -8.97 -0.32 -5.67
N ILE A 53 -7.83 0.09 -5.09
CA ILE A 53 -6.92 1.06 -5.72
C ILE A 53 -6.27 0.43 -6.96
N ASP A 54 -5.89 -0.85 -6.90
CA ASP A 54 -5.38 -1.58 -8.05
C ASP A 54 -6.43 -1.66 -9.17
N THR A 55 -7.68 -1.97 -8.83
CA THR A 55 -8.78 -1.98 -9.80
C THR A 55 -8.96 -0.62 -10.48
N ILE A 56 -8.90 0.48 -9.73
CA ILE A 56 -9.01 1.83 -10.31
C ILE A 56 -7.80 2.18 -11.18
N LEU A 57 -6.58 1.82 -10.75
CA LEU A 57 -5.37 2.01 -11.56
C LEU A 57 -5.44 1.25 -12.89
N GLU A 58 -6.03 0.06 -12.88
CA GLU A 58 -6.21 -0.78 -14.07
C GLU A 58 -7.32 -0.29 -14.99
N LYS A 59 -8.49 0.09 -14.45
CA LYS A 59 -9.64 0.52 -15.26
C LYS A 59 -9.56 1.99 -15.70
N GLY A 60 -8.86 2.84 -14.93
CA GLY A 60 -8.87 4.28 -15.11
C GLY A 60 -10.06 4.97 -14.42
N LEU A 61 -10.06 6.30 -14.47
CA LEU A 61 -11.16 7.16 -14.01
C LEU A 61 -11.53 8.19 -15.08
N PRO A 62 -12.81 8.38 -15.43
CA PRO A 62 -13.22 9.40 -16.39
C PRO A 62 -12.88 10.82 -15.90
N ASP A 63 -13.27 11.13 -14.67
CA ASP A 63 -13.00 12.40 -13.99
C ASP A 63 -12.24 12.19 -12.66
N GLY A 64 -11.66 13.26 -12.12
CA GLY A 64 -10.96 13.22 -10.84
C GLY A 64 -9.56 12.59 -10.90
N ARG A 65 -9.03 12.22 -12.08
CA ARG A 65 -7.72 11.57 -12.27
C ARG A 65 -6.57 12.24 -11.50
N LYS A 66 -6.45 13.58 -11.55
CA LYS A 66 -5.41 14.30 -10.79
C LYS A 66 -5.64 14.24 -9.28
N ARG A 67 -6.90 14.34 -8.82
CA ARG A 67 -7.26 14.22 -7.40
C ARG A 67 -6.96 12.80 -6.90
N PHE A 68 -7.27 11.78 -7.69
CA PHE A 68 -6.92 10.40 -7.40
C PHE A 68 -5.41 10.19 -7.29
N ILE A 69 -4.62 10.71 -8.25
CA ILE A 69 -3.16 10.67 -8.19
C ILE A 69 -2.64 11.32 -6.91
N LEU A 70 -3.09 12.54 -6.60
CA LEU A 70 -2.61 13.33 -5.48
C LEU A 70 -2.94 12.73 -4.11
N TYR A 71 -4.17 12.23 -3.95
CA TYR A 71 -4.67 11.83 -2.63
C TYR A 71 -4.63 10.32 -2.39
N VAL A 72 -4.58 9.50 -3.44
CA VAL A 72 -4.74 8.05 -3.32
C VAL A 72 -3.57 7.30 -3.96
N ALA A 73 -3.47 7.33 -5.29
CA ALA A 73 -2.59 6.41 -6.02
C ALA A 73 -1.10 6.65 -5.72
N SER A 74 -0.64 7.90 -5.68
CA SER A 74 0.77 8.19 -5.35
C SER A 74 1.16 7.65 -3.98
N ARG A 75 0.29 7.82 -2.97
CA ARG A 75 0.50 7.34 -1.61
C ARG A 75 0.53 5.82 -1.55
N TYR A 76 -0.34 5.18 -2.33
CA TYR A 76 -0.44 3.73 -2.37
C TYR A 76 0.80 3.11 -3.01
N LEU A 77 1.17 3.57 -4.20
CA LEU A 77 2.30 3.04 -4.95
C LEU A 77 3.61 3.20 -4.18
N VAL A 78 3.82 4.36 -3.56
CA VAL A 78 5.09 4.68 -2.90
C VAL A 78 5.16 4.15 -1.46
N ASN A 79 4.12 4.33 -0.65
CA ASN A 79 4.19 4.05 0.80
C ASN A 79 3.46 2.76 1.21
N VAL A 80 2.84 2.05 0.27
CA VAL A 80 2.22 0.74 0.51
C VAL A 80 2.83 -0.34 -0.39
N LYS A 81 2.93 -0.10 -1.71
CA LYS A 81 3.64 -1.02 -2.62
C LYS A 81 5.15 -0.84 -2.64
N ASN A 82 5.69 0.21 -2.00
CA ASN A 82 7.12 0.51 -1.95
C ASN A 82 7.79 0.57 -3.33
N LEU A 83 7.06 1.02 -4.35
CA LEU A 83 7.65 1.25 -5.67
C LEU A 83 8.67 2.39 -5.61
N ASN A 84 9.69 2.29 -6.45
CA ASN A 84 10.62 3.40 -6.61
C ASN A 84 9.96 4.58 -7.36
N GLU A 85 10.64 5.74 -7.38
CA GLU A 85 10.03 6.98 -7.89
C GLU A 85 9.75 6.94 -9.39
N ASP A 86 10.59 6.25 -10.18
CA ASP A 86 10.41 6.15 -11.63
C ASP A 86 9.31 5.13 -11.98
N GLU A 87 9.25 4.00 -11.29
CA GLU A 87 8.15 3.03 -11.42
C GLU A 87 6.80 3.67 -11.07
N ALA A 88 6.74 4.43 -9.97
CA ALA A 88 5.53 5.12 -9.56
C ALA A 88 5.13 6.21 -10.58
N LEU A 89 6.10 6.95 -11.13
CA LEU A 89 5.84 7.94 -12.17
C LEU A 89 5.19 7.30 -13.40
N GLU A 90 5.77 6.21 -13.91
CA GLU A 90 5.26 5.56 -15.11
C GLU A 90 3.86 4.99 -14.88
N LYS A 91 3.63 4.33 -13.74
CA LYS A 91 2.29 3.82 -13.38
C LYS A 91 1.23 4.92 -13.27
N LEU A 92 1.59 6.09 -12.73
CA LEU A 92 0.65 7.21 -12.61
C LEU A 92 0.38 7.88 -13.97
N LYS A 93 1.35 7.87 -14.88
CA LYS A 93 1.17 8.33 -16.27
C LYS A 93 0.26 7.37 -17.03
N GLU A 94 0.56 6.07 -17.00
CA GLU A 94 -0.28 5.01 -17.59
C GLU A 94 -1.74 5.17 -17.12
N PHE A 95 -1.95 5.30 -15.80
CA PHE A 95 -3.28 5.52 -15.23
C PHE A 95 -3.96 6.78 -15.79
N TYR A 96 -3.26 7.92 -15.83
CA TYR A 96 -3.86 9.20 -16.25
C TYR A 96 -4.39 9.16 -17.69
N TYR A 97 -3.69 8.45 -18.56
CA TYR A 97 -4.01 8.38 -19.99
C TYR A 97 -4.91 7.20 -20.38
N LYS A 98 -5.31 6.32 -19.43
CA LYS A 98 -6.27 5.22 -19.71
C LYS A 98 -7.63 5.71 -20.19
N THR A 99 -8.17 6.74 -19.55
CA THR A 99 -9.55 7.17 -19.71
C THR A 99 -9.61 8.67 -19.95
N GLY A 100 -9.39 9.05 -21.21
CA GLY A 100 -9.72 10.38 -21.70
C GLY A 100 -8.52 11.24 -22.13
N SER A 101 -8.86 12.46 -22.56
CA SER A 101 -7.91 13.44 -23.06
C SER A 101 -7.36 14.32 -21.93
N GLY A 102 -6.37 15.15 -22.26
CA GLY A 102 -5.73 16.10 -21.36
C GLY A 102 -4.22 15.87 -21.26
N LYS A 103 -3.54 16.71 -20.48
CA LYS A 103 -2.10 16.62 -20.25
C LYS A 103 -1.78 16.61 -18.76
N ILE A 104 -0.79 15.80 -18.41
CA ILE A 104 -0.16 15.78 -17.09
C ILE A 104 1.34 15.92 -17.28
N TYR A 105 1.97 16.70 -16.41
CA TYR A 105 3.40 16.98 -16.48
C TYR A 105 4.16 16.06 -15.53
N ASP A 106 5.23 15.44 -16.03
CA ASP A 106 6.10 14.56 -15.22
C ASP A 106 6.64 15.29 -14.00
N ALA A 107 6.99 16.59 -14.13
CA ALA A 107 7.43 17.43 -13.01
C ALA A 107 6.39 17.52 -11.88
N TRP A 108 5.09 17.62 -12.23
CA TRP A 108 4.01 17.65 -11.24
C TRP A 108 3.89 16.31 -10.53
N ILE A 109 3.92 15.19 -11.27
CA ILE A 109 3.83 13.85 -10.68
C ILE A 109 5.03 13.58 -9.77
N ARG A 110 6.25 13.91 -10.21
CA ARG A 110 7.48 13.78 -9.40
C ARG A 110 7.40 14.60 -8.11
N SER A 111 6.87 15.84 -8.18
CA SER A 111 6.64 16.65 -6.98
C SER A 111 5.65 16.01 -6.02
N VAL A 112 4.57 15.41 -6.53
CA VAL A 112 3.59 14.67 -5.71
C VAL A 112 4.23 13.46 -5.06
N ILE A 113 4.93 12.61 -5.83
CA ILE A 113 5.64 11.42 -5.35
C ILE A 113 6.61 11.79 -4.22
N LYS A 114 7.47 12.78 -4.45
CA LYS A 114 8.42 13.27 -3.45
C LYS A 114 7.70 13.76 -2.20
N GLY A 115 6.65 14.55 -2.37
CA GLY A 115 5.85 15.09 -1.26
C GLY A 115 5.20 14.00 -0.40
N VAL A 116 4.64 12.95 -1.00
CA VAL A 116 3.99 11.85 -0.25
C VAL A 116 5.02 10.93 0.40
N LYS A 117 6.17 10.70 -0.26
CA LYS A 117 7.27 9.87 0.26
C LYS A 117 7.89 10.50 1.51
N THR A 118 8.30 11.77 1.42
CA THR A 118 8.92 12.50 2.53
C THR A 118 8.01 12.57 3.76
N LYS A 119 6.69 12.66 3.57
CA LYS A 119 5.71 12.75 4.65
C LYS A 119 5.14 11.39 5.10
N GLY A 120 5.51 10.29 4.45
CA GLY A 120 4.98 8.95 4.75
C GLY A 120 3.44 8.86 4.65
N LEU A 121 2.81 9.63 3.76
CA LEU A 121 1.35 9.70 3.68
C LEU A 121 0.76 8.39 3.16
N ARG A 122 -0.25 7.86 3.84
CA ARG A 122 -1.01 6.68 3.36
C ARG A 122 -2.31 7.08 2.64
N PRO A 123 -2.82 6.22 1.73
CA PRO A 123 -4.10 6.45 1.08
C PRO A 123 -5.24 6.57 2.11
N PRO A 124 -6.22 7.46 1.89
CA PRO A 124 -7.43 7.49 2.70
C PRO A 124 -8.26 6.21 2.49
N SER A 125 -9.10 5.88 3.47
CA SER A 125 -10.17 4.90 3.27
C SER A 125 -11.26 5.47 2.35
N LEU A 126 -12.06 4.58 1.74
CA LEU A 126 -13.22 4.98 0.93
C LEU A 126 -14.19 5.87 1.72
N LYS A 127 -14.46 5.55 3.00
CA LYS A 127 -15.29 6.39 3.88
C LYS A 127 -14.74 7.82 4.00
N LYS A 128 -13.42 7.96 4.19
CA LYS A 128 -12.79 9.28 4.30
C LYS A 128 -12.79 10.04 2.97
N LEU A 129 -12.75 9.34 1.83
CA LEU A 129 -12.95 9.95 0.51
C LEU A 129 -14.39 10.43 0.36
N GLN A 130 -15.38 9.61 0.70
CA GLN A 130 -16.79 9.99 0.67
C GLN A 130 -17.07 11.27 1.46
N GLU A 131 -16.43 11.44 2.62
CA GLU A 131 -16.58 12.64 3.46
C GLU A 131 -15.88 13.89 2.90
N LYS A 132 -14.73 13.74 2.23
CA LYS A 132 -13.86 14.87 1.84
C LYS A 132 -13.91 15.26 0.37
N ASP A 133 -14.16 14.30 -0.50
CA ASP A 133 -14.29 14.47 -1.95
C ASP A 133 -15.39 13.51 -2.44
N PRO A 134 -16.67 13.83 -2.17
CA PRO A 134 -17.79 12.98 -2.55
C PRO A 134 -17.86 12.71 -4.06
N GLU A 135 -17.45 13.69 -4.88
CA GLU A 135 -17.40 13.54 -6.33
C GLU A 135 -16.40 12.48 -6.77
N LEU A 136 -15.15 12.56 -6.28
CA LEU A 136 -14.16 11.53 -6.57
C LEU A 136 -14.58 10.16 -6.04
N TYR A 137 -15.22 10.12 -4.87
CA TYR A 137 -15.76 8.89 -4.32
C TYR A 137 -16.82 8.27 -5.26
N GLU A 138 -17.77 9.05 -5.78
CA GLU A 138 -18.78 8.52 -6.70
C GLU A 138 -18.18 8.04 -8.02
N GLU A 139 -17.17 8.73 -8.56
CA GLU A 139 -16.45 8.26 -9.75
C GLU A 139 -15.74 6.91 -9.50
N ILE A 140 -15.08 6.77 -8.35
CA ILE A 140 -14.48 5.50 -7.93
C ILE A 140 -15.56 4.41 -7.78
N ARG A 141 -16.67 4.73 -7.11
CA ARG A 141 -17.77 3.81 -6.87
C ARG A 141 -18.33 3.26 -8.18
N ARG A 142 -18.58 4.13 -9.17
CA ARG A 142 -19.07 3.75 -10.51
C ARG A 142 -18.14 2.76 -11.22
N VAL A 143 -16.83 2.91 -11.06
CA VAL A 143 -15.84 2.02 -11.70
C VAL A 143 -15.71 0.67 -10.97
N LEU A 144 -15.93 0.65 -9.65
CA LEU A 144 -15.89 -0.58 -8.86
C LEU A 144 -17.13 -1.46 -9.07
N GLY A 145 -18.30 -0.87 -9.37
CA GLY A 145 -19.57 -1.58 -9.55
C GLY A 145 -20.43 -1.45 -8.30
#